data_AF-A0A7S3UPA5-F1
#
_entry.id   AF-A0A7S3UPA5-F1
#
_cell.length_a   1.000
_cell.length_b   1.000
_cell.length_c   1.000
_cell.angle_alpha   90.00
_cell.angle_beta   90.00
_cell.angle_gamma   90.00
#
_symmetry.space_group_name_H-M   'P 1'
#
loop_
_entity.id
_entity.type
_entity.pdbx_description
1 polymer ?
#
loop_
_entity_poly.entity_id
_entity_poly.type
_entity_poly.pdbx_seq_one_letter_code
_entity_poly.pdbx_strand_id
1 'polypeptide(L)'
;GFLLHRGAYLRNSWNVLDFVIVVVALLDLGQVGPGSSLKTLRTIRVLRPLRMISRQPELKRVVNVIIKSTSTMVKVVVIVMLFFLIYGILGVNYLKGSLNACQGDAFDALSAAQLEVLENLGKVGFADLNVTQQGLLAGCGFDLASTEPYTSEAVCGCWCGEGAWDLVLPLSFDDVASAMGLLYEISTTE
;
A
#
# COMPACT_ATOMS: atom_id res chain seq x y z
N GLY A 1 -35.00 29.14 11.77
CA GLY A 1 -34.63 28.87 10.37
C GLY A 1 -33.48 27.88 10.33
N PHE A 2 -33.60 26.81 9.53
CA PHE A 2 -32.64 25.70 9.46
C PHE A 2 -31.33 26.08 8.75
N LEU A 3 -31.42 26.87 7.65
CA LEU A 3 -30.27 27.25 6.80
C LEU A 3 -30.05 28.78 6.65
N LEU A 4 -31.10 29.61 6.64
CA LEU A 4 -31.03 30.97 6.05
C LEU A 4 -30.99 32.16 7.03
N HIS A 5 -30.79 31.98 8.33
CA HIS A 5 -30.73 33.11 9.29
C HIS A 5 -29.38 33.25 10.01
N ARG A 6 -29.06 34.46 10.52
CA ARG A 6 -27.76 34.82 11.13
C ARG A 6 -27.41 34.08 12.43
N GLY A 7 -28.24 33.11 12.84
CA GLY A 7 -28.02 32.13 13.91
C GLY A 7 -28.49 30.71 13.53
N ALA A 8 -28.40 30.34 12.24
CA ALA A 8 -28.87 29.06 11.72
C ALA A 8 -28.16 27.86 12.39
N TYR A 9 -28.94 26.81 12.65
CA TYR A 9 -28.53 25.60 13.38
C TYR A 9 -27.30 24.92 12.75
N LEU A 10 -27.18 24.96 11.43
CA LEU A 10 -26.10 24.30 10.68
C LEU A 10 -24.75 25.05 10.67
N ARG A 11 -24.66 26.28 11.23
CA ARG A 11 -23.38 27.00 11.30
C ARG A 11 -22.52 26.60 12.51
N ASN A 12 -23.10 25.92 13.50
CA ASN A 12 -22.37 25.41 14.65
C ASN A 12 -21.92 23.96 14.37
N SER A 13 -20.61 23.72 14.27
CA SER A 13 -20.04 22.39 13.99
C SER A 13 -20.53 21.31 14.95
N TRP A 14 -20.82 21.67 16.21
CA TRP A 14 -21.36 20.75 17.21
C TRP A 14 -22.80 20.32 16.94
N ASN A 15 -23.61 21.20 16.35
CA ASN A 15 -25.01 20.92 16.00
C ASN A 15 -25.11 20.11 14.70
N VAL A 16 -24.19 20.33 13.76
CA VAL A 16 -24.08 19.51 12.53
C VAL A 16 -23.70 18.07 12.87
N LEU A 17 -22.76 17.89 13.80
CA LEU A 17 -22.35 16.57 14.28
C LEU A 17 -23.52 15.84 14.96
N ASP A 18 -24.30 16.52 15.79
CA ASP A 18 -25.49 15.93 16.43
C ASP A 18 -26.58 15.55 15.39
N PHE A 19 -26.79 16.39 14.37
CA PHE A 19 -27.72 16.09 13.27
C PHE A 19 -27.33 14.85 12.48
N VAL A 20 -26.05 14.70 12.14
CA VAL A 20 -25.53 13.50 11.45
C VAL A 20 -25.77 12.26 12.32
N ILE A 21 -25.46 12.32 13.62
CA ILE A 21 -25.68 11.18 14.52
C ILE A 21 -27.16 10.80 14.61
N VAL A 22 -28.06 11.77 14.68
CA VAL A 22 -29.52 11.51 14.71
C VAL A 22 -30.00 10.87 13.41
N VAL A 23 -29.56 11.38 12.25
CA VAL A 23 -29.93 10.79 10.94
C VAL A 23 -29.45 9.35 10.84
N VAL A 24 -28.21 9.07 11.24
CA VAL A 24 -27.72 7.69 11.16
C VAL A 24 -28.39 6.76 12.18
N ALA A 25 -28.76 7.27 13.37
CA ALA A 25 -29.56 6.50 14.32
C ALA A 25 -30.96 6.17 13.78
N LEU A 26 -31.58 7.10 13.03
CA LEU A 26 -32.85 6.85 12.35
C LEU A 26 -32.72 5.82 11.22
N LEU A 27 -31.60 5.85 10.47
CA LEU A 27 -31.31 4.84 9.45
C LEU A 27 -31.06 3.45 10.07
N ASP A 28 -30.38 3.36 11.22
CA ASP A 28 -30.18 2.09 11.97
C ASP A 28 -31.51 1.51 12.48
N LEU A 29 -32.48 2.37 12.87
CA LEU A 29 -33.82 1.94 13.29
C LEU A 29 -34.72 1.55 12.11
N GLY A 30 -34.56 2.19 10.95
CA GLY A 30 -35.36 1.94 9.74
C GLY A 30 -34.94 0.68 8.98
N GLN A 31 -33.70 0.20 9.15
CA GLN A 31 -33.19 -1.00 8.48
C GLN A 31 -33.32 -2.25 9.36
N VAL A 32 -34.56 -2.76 9.47
CA VAL A 32 -34.89 -4.04 10.14
C VAL A 32 -34.86 -5.22 9.13
N GLY A 33 -33.94 -5.21 8.16
CA GLY A 33 -33.88 -6.22 7.09
C GLY A 33 -32.45 -6.76 6.82
N PRO A 34 -32.27 -8.07 6.57
CA PRO A 34 -30.95 -8.69 6.47
C PRO A 34 -30.38 -8.53 5.06
N GLY A 35 -29.41 -7.63 4.89
CA GLY A 35 -28.62 -7.54 3.66
C GLY A 35 -27.60 -6.40 3.72
N SER A 36 -26.31 -6.75 3.62
CA SER A 36 -25.09 -5.90 3.46
C SER A 36 -24.88 -4.64 4.32
N SER A 37 -25.90 -3.83 4.61
CA SER A 37 -25.84 -2.62 5.45
C SER A 37 -25.42 -2.85 6.90
N LEU A 38 -25.54 -4.09 7.40
CA LEU A 38 -25.23 -4.43 8.79
C LEU A 38 -23.75 -4.20 9.16
N LYS A 39 -22.81 -4.28 8.22
CA LYS A 39 -21.37 -4.00 8.49
C LYS A 39 -21.13 -2.51 8.71
N THR A 40 -21.68 -1.66 7.83
CA THR A 40 -21.56 -0.19 7.92
C THR A 40 -22.35 0.38 9.10
N LEU A 41 -23.54 -0.17 9.39
CA LEU A 41 -24.34 0.23 10.56
C LEU A 41 -23.62 -0.09 11.89
N ARG A 42 -22.85 -1.19 11.95
CA ARG A 42 -22.01 -1.52 13.11
C ARG A 42 -20.88 -0.52 13.31
N THR A 43 -20.18 -0.08 12.26
CA THR A 43 -19.12 0.92 12.38
C THR A 43 -19.65 2.29 12.80
N ILE A 44 -20.86 2.66 12.38
CA ILE A 44 -21.51 3.90 12.84
C ILE A 44 -21.75 3.88 14.36
N ARG A 45 -22.04 2.72 14.98
CA ARG A 45 -22.21 2.66 16.44
C ARG A 45 -20.94 3.04 17.20
N VAL A 46 -19.76 2.97 16.57
CA VAL A 46 -18.47 3.48 17.09
C VAL A 46 -18.44 5.01 17.18
N LEU A 47 -19.38 5.73 16.55
CA LEU A 47 -19.57 7.18 16.69
C LEU A 47 -20.37 7.57 17.95
N ARG A 48 -20.99 6.63 18.68
CA ARG A 48 -21.73 6.93 19.92
C ARG A 48 -20.89 7.65 21.01
N PRO A 49 -19.61 7.30 21.24
CA PRO A 49 -18.70 8.09 22.09
C PRO A 49 -18.60 9.57 21.67
N LEU A 50 -18.69 9.86 20.37
CA LEU A 50 -18.68 11.23 19.83
C LEU A 50 -19.92 12.04 20.27
N ARG A 51 -21.06 11.38 20.46
CA ARG A 51 -22.26 11.97 21.07
C ARG A 51 -22.07 12.32 22.55
N MET A 52 -21.28 11.52 23.29
CA MET A 52 -20.97 11.82 24.68
C MET A 52 -20.07 13.07 24.79
N ILE A 53 -19.13 13.21 23.85
CA ILE A 53 -18.27 14.39 23.68
C ILE A 53 -19.08 15.65 23.36
N SER A 54 -20.13 15.55 22.54
CA SER A 54 -20.97 16.70 22.16
C SER A 54 -21.95 17.14 23.25
N ARG A 55 -22.19 16.32 24.30
CA ARG A 55 -23.04 16.68 25.44
C ARG A 55 -22.29 17.40 26.56
N GLN A 56 -21.01 17.06 26.77
CA GLN A 56 -20.22 17.61 27.86
C GLN A 56 -19.42 18.85 27.40
N PRO A 57 -19.68 20.05 27.96
CA PRO A 57 -18.99 21.28 27.55
C PRO A 57 -17.48 21.25 27.82
N GLU A 58 -17.04 20.53 28.84
CA GLU A 58 -15.61 20.36 29.16
C GLU A 58 -14.86 19.60 28.05
N LEU A 59 -15.46 18.54 27.50
CA LEU A 59 -14.82 17.73 26.45
C LEU A 59 -14.78 18.45 25.11
N LYS A 60 -15.76 19.33 24.84
CA LYS A 60 -15.72 20.25 23.68
C LYS A 60 -14.52 21.19 23.74
N ARG A 61 -14.18 21.69 24.92
CA ARG A 61 -13.03 22.58 25.12
C ARG A 61 -11.73 21.84 24.76
N VAL A 62 -11.54 20.63 25.27
CA VAL A 62 -10.36 19.81 24.99
C VAL A 62 -10.23 19.52 23.49
N VAL A 63 -11.31 19.07 22.83
CA VAL A 63 -11.30 18.80 21.39
C VAL A 63 -10.99 20.07 20.58
N ASN A 64 -11.55 21.22 20.96
CA ASN A 64 -11.27 22.48 20.28
C ASN A 64 -9.80 22.90 20.43
N VAL A 65 -9.17 22.62 21.58
CA VAL A 65 -7.74 22.85 21.79
C VAL A 65 -6.90 21.90 20.93
N ILE A 66 -7.26 20.61 20.86
CA ILE A 66 -6.59 19.63 19.98
C ILE A 66 -6.69 20.06 18.52
N ILE A 67 -7.88 20.40 18.03
CA ILE A 67 -8.06 20.84 16.62
C ILE A 67 -7.24 22.11 16.35
N LYS A 68 -7.20 23.04 17.32
CA LYS A 68 -6.42 24.27 17.20
C LYS A 68 -4.91 24.01 17.14
N SER A 69 -4.39 23.05 17.91
CA SER A 69 -2.97 22.66 17.85
C SER A 69 -2.66 21.80 16.60
N THR A 70 -3.59 20.95 16.16
CA THR A 70 -3.47 20.15 14.94
C THR A 70 -3.30 21.02 13.69
N SER A 71 -3.98 22.17 13.60
CA SER A 71 -3.83 23.09 12.46
C SER A 71 -2.37 23.55 12.24
N THR A 72 -1.61 23.73 13.31
CA THR A 72 -0.17 24.03 13.22
C THR A 72 0.64 22.80 12.79
N MET A 73 0.30 21.62 13.31
CA MET A 73 0.94 20.33 12.92
C MET A 73 0.78 20.03 11.43
N VAL A 74 -0.38 20.33 10.84
CA VAL A 74 -0.66 20.08 9.41
C VAL A 74 0.39 20.75 8.50
N LYS A 75 0.89 21.93 8.88
CA LYS A 75 1.94 22.61 8.10
C LYS A 75 3.24 21.80 8.03
N VAL A 76 3.63 21.16 9.13
CA VAL A 76 4.81 20.29 9.19
C VAL A 76 4.57 19.00 8.44
N VAL A 77 3.38 18.40 8.60
CA VAL A 77 2.97 17.17 7.87
C VAL A 77 3.03 17.37 6.36
N VAL A 78 2.62 18.53 5.84
CA VAL A 78 2.69 18.83 4.40
C VAL A 78 4.14 18.82 3.90
N ILE A 79 5.08 19.35 4.68
CA ILE A 79 6.51 19.34 4.32
C ILE A 79 7.04 17.91 4.34
N VAL A 80 6.73 17.12 5.37
CA VAL A 80 7.13 15.71 5.48
C VAL A 80 6.57 14.88 4.32
N MET A 81 5.31 15.08 3.95
CA MET A 81 4.70 14.41 2.79
C MET A 81 5.39 14.76 1.48
N LEU A 82 5.83 16.01 1.30
CA LEU A 82 6.62 16.40 0.13
C LEU A 82 7.97 15.68 0.10
N PHE A 83 8.66 15.56 1.23
CA PHE A 83 9.91 14.79 1.33
C PHE A 83 9.69 13.32 0.96
N PHE A 84 8.64 12.67 1.49
CA PHE A 84 8.30 11.29 1.13
C PHE A 84 7.93 11.14 -0.34
N LEU A 85 7.30 12.14 -0.96
CA LEU A 85 7.03 12.12 -2.40
C LEU A 85 8.33 12.14 -3.22
N ILE A 86 9.30 13.00 -2.87
CA ILE A 86 10.58 13.09 -3.59
C ILE A 86 11.35 11.78 -3.46
N TYR A 87 11.50 11.27 -2.24
CA TYR A 87 12.19 9.99 -2.00
C TYR A 87 11.42 8.79 -2.57
N GLY A 88 10.08 8.85 -2.59
CA GLY A 88 9.24 7.82 -3.19
C GLY A 88 9.45 7.74 -4.71
N ILE A 89 9.49 8.88 -5.41
CA ILE A 89 9.77 8.92 -6.85
C ILE A 89 11.19 8.43 -7.13
N LEU A 90 12.18 8.86 -6.34
CA LEU A 90 13.56 8.35 -6.48
C LEU A 90 13.62 6.84 -6.24
N GLY A 91 12.95 6.34 -5.20
CA GLY A 91 12.87 4.92 -4.88
C GLY A 91 12.27 4.10 -6.02
N VAL A 92 11.13 4.53 -6.58
CA VAL A 92 10.50 3.85 -7.72
C VAL A 92 11.42 3.86 -8.95
N ASN A 93 12.09 4.96 -9.27
CA ASN A 93 12.97 5.01 -10.45
C ASN A 93 14.19 4.08 -10.35
N TYR A 94 14.70 3.82 -9.14
CA TYR A 94 15.91 3.00 -8.93
C TYR A 94 15.62 1.55 -8.52
N LEU A 95 14.52 1.29 -7.82
CA LEU A 95 14.25 0.01 -7.16
C LEU A 95 13.05 -0.74 -7.76
N LYS A 96 12.31 -0.16 -8.72
CA LYS A 96 11.17 -0.83 -9.35
C LYS A 96 11.59 -2.15 -9.97
N GLY A 97 10.89 -3.23 -9.59
CA GLY A 97 11.16 -4.59 -10.07
C GLY A 97 12.48 -5.22 -9.62
N SER A 98 13.30 -4.54 -8.79
CA SER A 98 14.61 -5.03 -8.35
C SER A 98 14.55 -5.86 -7.07
N LEU A 99 13.46 -5.76 -6.29
CA LEU A 99 13.29 -6.43 -5.00
C LEU A 99 12.64 -7.82 -5.09
N ASN A 100 12.38 -8.29 -6.30
CA ASN A 100 11.84 -9.62 -6.55
C ASN A 100 12.99 -10.60 -6.73
N ALA A 101 12.85 -11.79 -6.17
CA ALA A 101 13.78 -12.88 -6.42
C ALA A 101 13.03 -14.20 -6.60
N CYS A 102 13.73 -15.16 -7.18
CA CYS A 102 13.25 -16.53 -7.25
C CYS A 102 13.34 -17.18 -5.87
N GLN A 103 12.24 -17.69 -5.35
CA GLN A 103 12.14 -18.33 -4.04
C GLN A 103 11.24 -19.56 -4.09
N GLY A 104 11.52 -20.52 -3.20
CA GLY A 104 10.72 -21.74 -3.00
C GLY A 104 11.48 -23.04 -3.25
N ASP A 105 10.83 -24.15 -2.91
CA ASP A 105 11.42 -25.50 -2.94
C ASP A 105 11.94 -25.90 -4.33
N ALA A 106 11.35 -25.36 -5.40
CA ALA A 106 11.79 -25.58 -6.78
C ALA A 106 13.13 -24.89 -7.09
N PHE A 107 13.39 -23.73 -6.48
CA PHE A 107 14.68 -23.05 -6.58
C PHE A 107 15.76 -23.81 -5.81
N ASP A 108 15.44 -24.32 -4.61
CA ASP A 108 16.38 -25.11 -3.81
C ASP A 108 16.68 -26.49 -4.43
N ALA A 109 15.80 -26.99 -5.29
CA ALA A 109 15.96 -28.24 -6.02
C ALA A 109 16.79 -28.10 -7.32
N LEU A 110 17.26 -26.91 -7.68
CA LEU A 110 18.10 -26.70 -8.87
C LEU A 110 19.42 -27.49 -8.79
N SER A 111 19.86 -28.01 -9.93
CA SER A 111 21.17 -28.65 -10.05
C SER A 111 22.31 -27.62 -9.98
N ALA A 112 23.51 -28.06 -9.56
CA ALA A 112 24.69 -27.20 -9.49
C ALA A 112 25.03 -26.51 -10.83
N ALA A 113 24.72 -27.16 -11.95
CA ALA A 113 24.91 -26.60 -13.29
C ALA A 113 23.94 -25.45 -13.61
N GLN A 114 22.72 -25.45 -13.05
CA GLN A 114 21.76 -24.35 -13.23
C GLN A 114 22.12 -23.13 -12.37
N LEU A 115 22.67 -23.36 -11.17
CA LEU A 115 23.17 -22.28 -10.31
C LEU A 115 24.36 -21.55 -10.94
N GLU A 116 25.26 -22.27 -11.61
CA GLU A 116 26.39 -21.69 -12.36
C GLU A 116 25.90 -20.79 -13.52
N VAL A 117 24.76 -21.10 -14.12
CA VAL A 117 24.14 -20.24 -15.14
C VAL A 117 23.57 -18.97 -14.53
N LEU A 118 22.90 -19.04 -13.37
CA LEU A 118 22.39 -17.87 -12.65
C LEU A 118 23.49 -16.91 -12.20
N GLU A 119 24.66 -17.43 -11.79
CA GLU A 119 25.80 -16.59 -11.41
C GLU A 119 26.41 -15.81 -12.59
N ASN A 120 26.25 -16.36 -13.80
CA ASN A 120 26.76 -15.77 -15.04
C ASN A 120 25.71 -14.88 -15.75
N LEU A 121 24.43 -15.02 -15.44
CA LEU A 121 23.35 -14.17 -15.94
C LEU A 121 23.57 -12.72 -15.47
N GLY A 122 23.87 -11.84 -16.44
CA GLY A 122 24.18 -10.43 -16.21
C GLY A 122 25.68 -10.08 -16.27
N LYS A 123 26.59 -11.06 -16.29
CA LYS A 123 28.04 -10.84 -16.50
C LYS A 123 28.45 -11.04 -17.95
N VAL A 124 27.77 -11.93 -18.67
CA VAL A 124 28.03 -12.30 -20.06
C VAL A 124 26.72 -12.42 -20.84
N GLY A 125 26.76 -12.17 -22.15
CA GLY A 125 25.60 -12.30 -23.03
C GLY A 125 25.27 -13.78 -23.29
N PHE A 126 24.03 -14.08 -23.66
CA PHE A 126 23.56 -15.46 -23.89
C PHE A 126 24.45 -16.23 -24.89
N ALA A 127 24.96 -15.52 -25.92
CA ALA A 127 25.84 -16.06 -26.94
C ALA A 127 27.22 -16.51 -26.41
N ASP A 128 27.66 -16.00 -25.27
CA ASP A 128 28.96 -16.30 -24.65
C ASP A 128 28.88 -17.45 -23.62
N LEU A 129 27.70 -18.02 -23.36
CA LEU A 129 27.55 -19.20 -22.48
C LEU A 129 28.00 -20.49 -23.18
N ASN A 130 28.46 -21.46 -22.38
CA ASN A 130 28.89 -22.76 -22.86
C ASN A 130 27.71 -23.57 -23.43
N VAL A 131 27.95 -24.48 -24.38
CA VAL A 131 26.90 -25.21 -25.12
C VAL A 131 25.98 -26.03 -24.19
N THR A 132 26.51 -26.51 -23.07
CA THR A 132 25.74 -27.21 -22.02
C THR A 132 24.78 -26.28 -21.26
N GLN A 133 25.17 -25.03 -21.02
CA GLN A 133 24.36 -24.01 -20.37
C GLN A 133 23.25 -23.50 -21.30
N GLN A 134 23.56 -23.34 -22.58
CA GLN A 134 22.55 -23.06 -23.61
C GLN A 134 21.50 -24.19 -23.71
N GLY A 135 21.93 -25.45 -23.54
CA GLY A 135 21.03 -26.61 -23.49
C GLY A 135 20.08 -26.62 -22.29
N LEU A 136 20.52 -26.16 -21.11
CA LEU A 136 19.69 -26.02 -19.91
C LEU A 136 18.60 -24.94 -20.06
N LEU A 137 18.83 -23.96 -20.93
CA LEU A 137 17.91 -22.86 -21.23
C LEU A 137 17.04 -23.14 -22.46
N ALA A 138 17.41 -24.11 -23.30
CA ALA A 138 16.67 -24.46 -24.52
C ALA A 138 15.24 -24.98 -24.24
N GLY A 139 15.01 -25.56 -23.04
CA GLY A 139 13.68 -25.97 -22.59
C GLY A 139 12.73 -24.81 -22.25
N CYS A 140 13.26 -23.58 -22.14
CA CYS A 140 12.51 -22.39 -21.75
C CYS A 140 11.93 -21.59 -22.92
N GLY A 141 12.19 -21.99 -24.16
CA GLY A 141 11.72 -21.26 -25.34
C GLY A 141 12.33 -19.86 -25.52
N PHE A 142 13.49 -19.59 -24.90
CA PHE A 142 14.22 -18.35 -25.11
C PHE A 142 14.74 -18.27 -26.56
N ASP A 143 14.56 -17.12 -27.21
CA ASP A 143 15.08 -16.85 -28.55
C ASP A 143 16.58 -16.50 -28.45
N LEU A 144 17.42 -17.50 -28.73
CA LEU A 144 18.89 -17.40 -28.62
C LEU A 144 19.52 -16.34 -29.53
N ALA A 145 18.76 -15.78 -30.47
CA ALA A 145 19.22 -14.77 -31.42
C ALA A 145 18.91 -13.32 -30.97
N SER A 146 18.15 -13.11 -29.89
CA SER A 146 17.82 -11.77 -29.41
C SER A 146 18.99 -11.14 -28.66
N THR A 147 19.39 -9.92 -29.06
CA THR A 147 20.41 -9.12 -28.37
C THR A 147 19.90 -8.49 -27.07
N GLU A 148 18.61 -8.62 -26.75
CA GLU A 148 18.04 -8.14 -25.50
C GLU A 148 18.38 -9.11 -24.35
N PRO A 149 18.89 -8.60 -23.21
CA PRO A 149 19.20 -9.44 -22.06
C PRO A 149 17.90 -9.99 -21.46
N TYR A 150 17.83 -11.31 -21.30
CA TYR A 150 16.73 -11.96 -20.60
C TYR A 150 16.74 -11.58 -19.11
N THR A 151 15.57 -11.24 -18.58
CA THR A 151 15.40 -10.93 -17.16
C THR A 151 15.52 -12.20 -16.32
N SER A 152 16.06 -12.07 -15.11
CA SER A 152 16.12 -13.15 -14.13
C SER A 152 14.74 -13.73 -13.78
N GLU A 153 13.69 -12.90 -13.90
CA GLU A 153 12.29 -13.29 -13.76
C GLU A 153 11.88 -14.36 -14.78
N ALA A 154 12.23 -14.17 -16.05
CA ALA A 154 11.85 -15.11 -17.10
C ALA A 154 12.54 -16.46 -16.92
N VAL A 155 13.80 -16.46 -16.46
CA VAL A 155 14.55 -17.69 -16.14
C VAL A 155 13.94 -18.41 -14.95
N CYS A 156 13.58 -17.68 -13.89
CA CYS A 156 12.89 -18.23 -12.73
C CYS A 156 11.53 -18.84 -13.12
N GLY A 157 10.73 -18.13 -13.92
CA GLY A 157 9.42 -18.62 -14.38
C GLY A 157 9.52 -19.91 -15.19
N CYS A 158 10.59 -20.07 -16.00
CA CYS A 158 10.82 -21.30 -16.74
C CYS A 158 11.17 -22.50 -15.84
N TRP A 159 12.14 -22.32 -14.92
CA TRP A 159 12.66 -23.44 -14.14
C TRP A 159 11.83 -23.77 -12.90
N CYS A 160 11.20 -22.77 -12.30
CA CYS A 160 10.50 -22.91 -11.02
C CYS A 160 8.97 -22.77 -11.15
N GLY A 161 8.44 -22.37 -12.32
CA GLY A 161 7.02 -22.23 -12.59
C GLY A 161 6.43 -20.86 -12.19
N GLU A 162 5.19 -20.60 -12.62
CA GLU A 162 4.46 -19.36 -12.32
C GLU A 162 4.16 -19.27 -10.82
N GLY A 163 4.81 -18.33 -10.12
CA GLY A 163 4.62 -18.07 -8.69
C GLY A 163 5.87 -18.22 -7.81
N ALA A 164 7.00 -18.68 -8.37
CA ALA A 164 8.27 -18.71 -7.65
C ALA A 164 8.98 -17.35 -7.62
N TRP A 165 8.54 -16.39 -8.43
CA TRP A 165 9.07 -15.03 -8.47
C TRP A 165 8.23 -14.13 -7.57
N ASP A 166 8.72 -13.85 -6.37
CA ASP A 166 8.01 -13.05 -5.38
C ASP A 166 8.97 -12.09 -4.67
N LEU A 167 8.40 -11.17 -3.89
CA LEU A 167 9.16 -10.18 -3.16
C LEU A 167 9.91 -10.83 -1.99
N VAL A 168 11.22 -10.58 -1.90
CA VAL A 168 12.07 -11.12 -0.84
C VAL A 168 11.72 -10.55 0.54
N LEU A 169 11.14 -9.35 0.55
CA LEU A 169 10.65 -8.64 1.74
C LEU A 169 9.29 -8.01 1.39
N PRO A 170 8.41 -7.72 2.38
CA PRO A 170 7.13 -7.04 2.14
C PRO A 170 7.32 -5.54 1.77
N LEU A 171 8.35 -5.23 1.00
CA LEU A 171 8.81 -3.90 0.63
C LEU A 171 8.61 -3.71 -0.88
N SER A 172 7.58 -2.98 -1.31
CA SER A 172 7.27 -2.75 -2.73
C SER A 172 7.48 -1.29 -3.16
N PHE A 173 8.35 -1.07 -4.13
CA PHE A 173 8.59 0.22 -4.79
C PHE A 173 8.03 0.27 -6.22
N ASP A 174 6.99 -0.52 -6.51
CA ASP A 174 6.44 -0.61 -7.86
C ASP A 174 5.58 0.62 -8.22
N ASP A 175 4.91 1.20 -7.20
CA ASP A 175 4.10 2.40 -7.30
C ASP A 175 4.56 3.47 -6.31
N VAL A 176 4.34 4.75 -6.67
CA VAL A 176 4.67 5.88 -5.78
C VAL A 176 3.88 5.82 -4.46
N ALA A 177 2.64 5.32 -4.51
CA ALA A 177 1.80 5.20 -3.32
C ALA A 177 2.31 4.11 -2.35
N SER A 178 2.75 2.96 -2.87
CA SER A 178 3.34 1.90 -2.04
C SER A 178 4.68 2.36 -1.46
N ALA A 179 5.52 3.00 -2.28
CA ALA A 179 6.79 3.58 -1.85
C ALA A 179 6.63 4.62 -0.73
N MET A 180 5.62 5.50 -0.82
CA MET A 180 5.33 6.47 0.24
C MET A 180 4.84 5.81 1.54
N GLY A 181 3.99 4.78 1.44
CA GLY A 181 3.52 4.03 2.62
C GLY A 181 4.65 3.30 3.33
N LEU A 182 5.55 2.71 2.55
CA LEU A 182 6.74 2.03 3.04
C LEU A 182 7.76 2.98 3.68
N LEU A 183 8.00 4.15 3.07
CA LEU A 183 8.85 5.18 3.67
C LEU A 183 8.26 5.70 4.99
N TYR A 184 6.93 5.76 5.09
CA TYR A 184 6.26 6.09 6.33
C TYR A 184 6.50 5.02 7.40
N GLU A 185 6.29 3.73 7.08
CA GLU A 185 6.52 2.60 7.98
C GLU A 185 7.96 2.56 8.51
N ILE A 186 8.95 2.70 7.61
CA ILE A 186 10.38 2.80 7.96
C ILE A 186 10.65 4.00 8.87
N SER A 187 10.03 5.15 8.59
CA SER A 187 10.20 6.36 9.42
C SER A 187 9.60 6.21 10.83
N THR A 188 8.58 5.37 10.97
CA THR A 188 7.91 5.09 12.25
C THR A 188 8.53 3.92 13.01
N THR A 189 9.56 3.27 12.46
CA THR A 189 10.29 2.13 13.07
C THR A 189 9.38 0.97 13.49
N GLU A 190 8.25 0.78 12.79
CA GLU A 190 7.52 -0.49 12.84
C GLU A 190 8.17 -1.53 11.92
#